data_AF-A0A2E0AIK4-F1
#
_entry.id   AF-A0A2E0AIK4-F1
#
_cell.length_a   1.000
_cell.length_b   1.000
_cell.length_c   1.000
_cell.angle_alpha   90.00
_cell.angle_beta   90.00
_cell.angle_gamma   90.00
#
_symmetry.space_group_name_H-M   'P 1'
#
loop_
_entity.id
_entity.type
_entity.pdbx_description
1 polymer ?
#
loop_
_entity_poly.entity_id
_entity_poly.type
_entity_poly.pdbx_seq_one_letter_code
_entity_poly.pdbx_strand_id
1 'polypeptide(L)'
;MKWLATSLTAAALFMSTGCAEIKEALDEYKTEQVQQEATQQRVRTINVDQPIAKLSVEEISEEFEANSVMAENKYMNQPVELHGQIGMIDDSPFNDQNIIITVNAGEYSLASVSCTKPRTSAAVAQLRKGMSVAVRGVVTSEQMGIGLSRCKFWSHQQKRWIGAASSPPQQSINRETRQSPTTEDASNSSNKTDWSRLDQTNRRDQQTTAKIATNSARFFSSTTGKTKDIGVTITTRKNVNGHTIYDAQWADGFKSSYVFWKSGVVEIISKDGDGKTDNTPGTWRTSDGNIIITARSGSITTFPSMNPIAN
;
A
#
# COMPACT_ATOMS: atom_id res chain seq x y z
N MET A 1 63.53 -22.23 0.33
CA MET A 1 62.42 -22.43 -0.63
C MET A 1 61.36 -21.41 -0.25
N LYS A 2 61.24 -20.17 -0.79
CA LYS A 2 61.14 -19.63 -2.16
C LYS A 2 60.01 -20.22 -3.00
N TRP A 3 58.78 -19.74 -2.79
CA TRP A 3 57.66 -19.67 -3.74
C TRP A 3 56.92 -18.34 -3.47
N LEU A 4 57.27 -17.28 -4.17
CA LEU A 4 56.65 -16.75 -5.40
C LEU A 4 55.34 -15.98 -5.15
N ALA A 5 55.54 -14.69 -4.91
CA ALA A 5 54.59 -13.63 -5.15
C ALA A 5 54.43 -13.43 -6.66
N THR A 6 53.21 -13.59 -7.18
CA THR A 6 52.83 -13.08 -8.49
C THR A 6 51.31 -13.08 -8.60
N SER A 7 50.72 -11.88 -8.68
CA SER A 7 49.49 -11.52 -9.43
C SER A 7 48.82 -10.30 -8.78
N LEU A 8 49.45 -9.14 -8.94
CA LEU A 8 48.79 -7.84 -8.84
C LEU A 8 48.90 -7.22 -10.25
N THR A 9 47.89 -6.45 -10.65
CA THR A 9 47.73 -5.68 -11.91
C THR A 9 46.94 -6.33 -13.07
N ALA A 10 45.61 -6.34 -12.94
CA ALA A 10 44.69 -6.18 -14.08
C ALA A 10 43.27 -5.80 -13.60
N ALA A 11 43.09 -4.70 -12.85
CA ALA A 11 41.77 -4.22 -12.46
C ALA A 11 41.71 -2.68 -12.33
N ALA A 12 42.33 -1.94 -13.24
CA ALA A 12 42.43 -0.48 -13.16
C ALA A 12 41.96 0.26 -14.42
N LEU A 13 41.11 -0.34 -15.26
CA LEU A 13 40.73 0.25 -16.56
C LEU A 13 39.22 0.33 -16.86
N PHE A 14 38.35 0.12 -15.87
CA PHE A 14 36.89 0.36 -16.01
C PHE A 14 36.32 1.42 -15.05
N MET A 15 37.16 2.23 -14.39
CA MET A 15 36.74 3.16 -13.32
C MET A 15 36.58 4.63 -13.76
N SER A 16 36.83 5.02 -15.02
CA SER A 16 36.82 6.45 -15.39
C SER A 16 35.50 6.98 -15.95
N THR A 17 34.64 6.12 -16.51
CA THR A 17 33.34 6.56 -17.08
C THR A 17 32.17 6.44 -16.10
N GLY A 18 32.32 5.71 -14.98
CA GLY A 18 31.23 5.51 -14.00
C GLY A 18 31.13 6.57 -12.88
N CYS A 19 32.09 7.49 -12.75
CA CYS A 19 32.11 8.45 -11.63
C CYS A 19 31.13 9.62 -11.77
N ALA A 20 30.67 9.94 -12.98
CA ALA A 20 29.70 11.01 -13.19
C ALA A 20 28.27 10.55 -12.88
N GLU A 21 27.86 9.40 -13.40
CA GLU A 21 26.51 8.83 -13.20
C GLU A 21 26.22 8.50 -11.72
N ILE A 22 27.23 8.05 -10.96
CA ILE A 22 27.07 7.75 -9.53
C ILE A 22 26.81 9.01 -8.70
N LYS A 23 27.38 10.16 -9.07
CA LYS A 23 27.15 11.42 -8.34
C LYS A 23 25.74 11.94 -8.56
N GLU A 24 25.24 11.88 -9.80
CA GLU A 24 23.89 12.31 -10.15
C GLU A 24 22.83 11.49 -9.41
N ALA A 25 22.93 10.16 -9.42
CA ALA A 25 22.01 9.28 -8.69
C ALA A 25 22.04 9.51 -7.17
N LEU A 26 23.21 9.81 -6.60
CA LEU A 26 23.34 10.10 -5.17
C LEU A 26 22.69 11.44 -4.79
N ASP A 27 22.81 12.45 -5.64
CA ASP A 27 22.23 13.77 -5.40
C ASP A 27 20.71 13.77 -5.61
N GLU A 28 20.19 12.99 -6.57
CA GLU A 28 18.76 12.72 -6.73
C GLU A 28 18.19 12.04 -5.47
N TYR A 29 18.82 10.96 -5.00
CA TYR A 29 18.41 10.25 -3.79
C TYR A 29 18.40 11.15 -2.54
N LYS A 30 19.42 12.01 -2.35
CA LYS A 30 19.44 12.96 -1.23
C LYS A 30 18.30 13.98 -1.33
N THR A 31 18.01 14.45 -2.54
CA THR A 31 16.93 15.41 -2.78
C THR A 31 15.57 14.79 -2.45
N GLU A 32 15.35 13.54 -2.86
CA GLU A 32 14.15 12.78 -2.50
C GLU A 32 14.02 12.58 -0.98
N GLN A 33 15.12 12.23 -0.29
CA GLN A 33 15.11 12.10 1.17
C GLN A 33 14.70 13.40 1.86
N VAL A 34 15.29 14.53 1.46
CA VAL A 34 14.95 15.84 2.03
C VAL A 34 13.48 16.18 1.79
N GLN A 35 12.96 15.90 0.60
CA GLN A 35 11.55 16.13 0.28
C GLN A 35 10.61 15.23 1.09
N GLN A 36 10.97 13.96 1.29
CA GLN A 36 10.22 13.04 2.14
C GLN A 36 10.22 13.48 3.61
N GLU A 37 11.37 13.91 4.14
CA GLU A 37 11.47 14.44 5.50
C GLU A 37 10.65 15.72 5.69
N ALA A 38 10.71 16.65 4.74
CA ALA A 38 9.90 17.87 4.76
C ALA A 38 8.40 17.55 4.73
N THR A 39 7.99 16.56 3.93
CA THR A 39 6.61 16.08 3.87
C THR A 39 6.17 15.45 5.19
N GLN A 40 7.00 14.58 5.78
CA GLN A 40 6.73 14.00 7.10
C GLN A 40 6.63 15.06 8.19
N GLN A 41 7.48 16.09 8.15
CA GLN A 41 7.45 17.18 9.11
C GLN A 41 6.18 18.02 8.98
N ARG A 42 5.71 18.28 7.76
CA ARG A 42 4.40 18.91 7.52
C ARG A 42 3.26 18.07 8.08
N VAL A 43 3.26 16.75 7.85
CA VAL A 43 2.25 15.84 8.40
C VAL A 43 2.22 15.86 9.94
N ARG A 44 3.38 16.04 10.59
CA ARG A 44 3.48 16.13 12.06
C ARG A 44 2.87 17.41 12.64
N THR A 45 2.84 18.51 11.89
CA THR A 45 2.34 19.81 12.38
C THR A 45 0.86 20.05 12.07
N ILE A 46 0.27 19.30 11.13
CA ILE A 46 -1.15 19.45 10.76
C ILE A 46 -2.09 19.24 11.96
N ASN A 47 -3.13 20.06 12.03
CA ASN A 47 -4.18 19.88 13.02
C ASN A 47 -5.21 18.84 12.55
N VAL A 48 -5.15 17.63 13.11
CA VAL A 48 -6.09 16.53 12.79
C VAL A 48 -7.53 16.84 13.24
N ASP A 49 -7.73 17.86 14.07
CA ASP A 49 -9.04 18.20 14.63
C ASP A 49 -9.88 19.09 13.71
N GLN A 50 -9.27 19.60 12.64
CA GLN A 50 -9.89 20.45 11.63
C GLN A 50 -9.81 19.75 10.26
N PRO A 51 -10.65 18.73 10.01
CA PRO A 51 -10.64 18.02 8.74
C PRO A 51 -11.10 18.92 7.60
N ILE A 52 -10.47 18.82 6.43
CA ILE A 52 -10.87 19.55 5.22
C ILE A 52 -12.12 18.96 4.57
N ALA A 53 -12.42 17.70 4.87
CA ALA A 53 -13.52 16.95 4.31
C ALA A 53 -14.06 15.93 5.31
N LYS A 54 -15.38 15.69 5.26
CA LYS A 54 -16.08 14.66 6.03
C LYS A 54 -16.86 13.79 5.07
N LEU A 55 -16.51 12.51 5.01
CA LEU A 55 -17.03 11.58 4.01
C LEU A 55 -17.03 10.15 4.59
N SER A 56 -17.68 9.23 3.92
CA SER A 56 -17.59 7.80 4.20
C SER A 56 -16.30 7.22 3.63
N VAL A 57 -15.92 6.04 4.10
CA VAL A 57 -14.81 5.26 3.52
C VAL A 57 -15.08 4.91 2.05
N GLU A 58 -16.34 4.70 1.68
CA GLU A 58 -16.76 4.40 0.30
C GLU A 58 -16.54 5.60 -0.61
N GLU A 59 -17.07 6.76 -0.24
CA GLU A 59 -16.97 8.00 -1.03
C GLU A 59 -15.51 8.38 -1.31
N ILE A 60 -14.62 8.27 -0.31
CA ILE A 60 -13.21 8.59 -0.56
C ILE A 60 -12.55 7.56 -1.50
N SER A 61 -12.91 6.28 -1.38
CA SER A 61 -12.39 5.22 -2.26
C SER A 61 -12.84 5.46 -3.70
N GLU A 62 -14.11 5.81 -3.90
CA GLU A 62 -14.66 6.15 -5.22
C GLU A 62 -13.95 7.37 -5.84
N GLU A 63 -13.60 8.39 -5.04
CA GLU A 63 -12.82 9.52 -5.56
C GLU A 63 -11.42 9.12 -6.05
N PHE A 64 -10.73 8.22 -5.34
CA PHE A 64 -9.43 7.70 -5.76
C PHE A 64 -9.54 6.78 -6.99
N GLU A 65 -10.57 5.94 -7.06
CA GLU A 65 -10.81 5.06 -8.21
C GLU A 65 -11.19 5.86 -9.47
N ALA A 66 -11.99 6.92 -9.30
CA ALA A 66 -12.40 7.77 -10.40
C ALA A 66 -11.23 8.58 -10.99
N ASN A 67 -10.37 9.14 -10.12
CA ASN A 67 -9.18 9.89 -10.54
C ASN A 67 -8.18 10.04 -9.38
N SER A 68 -7.23 9.11 -9.28
CA SER A 68 -6.24 9.09 -8.19
C SER A 68 -5.42 10.38 -8.14
N VAL A 69 -4.93 10.91 -9.28
CA VAL A 69 -4.13 12.14 -9.31
C VAL A 69 -4.89 13.34 -8.74
N MET A 70 -6.20 13.46 -9.04
CA MET A 70 -7.02 14.53 -8.47
C MET A 70 -7.27 14.32 -6.98
N ALA A 71 -7.57 13.10 -6.56
CA ALA A 71 -7.80 12.74 -5.17
C ALA A 71 -6.53 12.93 -4.31
N GLU A 72 -5.35 12.57 -4.82
CA GLU A 72 -4.06 12.83 -4.20
C GLU A 72 -3.84 14.33 -4.00
N ASN A 73 -4.04 15.15 -5.04
CA ASN A 73 -3.89 16.60 -4.92
C ASN A 73 -4.84 17.21 -3.88
N LYS A 74 -6.04 16.63 -3.73
CA LYS A 74 -7.08 17.10 -2.80
C LYS A 74 -6.84 16.63 -1.36
N TYR A 75 -6.44 15.38 -1.17
CA TYR A 75 -6.44 14.72 0.13
C TYR A 75 -5.05 14.41 0.68
N MET A 76 -4.04 14.21 -0.16
CA MET A 76 -2.71 13.81 0.28
C MET A 76 -2.11 14.90 1.17
N ASN A 77 -1.58 14.48 2.33
CA ASN A 77 -1.10 15.36 3.38
C ASN A 77 -2.16 16.32 3.92
N GLN A 78 -3.45 15.97 3.84
CA GLN A 78 -4.55 16.76 4.40
C GLN A 78 -5.30 15.96 5.48
N PRO A 79 -5.82 16.63 6.52
CA PRO A 79 -6.64 15.97 7.55
C PRO A 79 -8.04 15.70 7.01
N VAL A 80 -8.52 14.47 7.16
CA VAL A 80 -9.88 14.03 6.76
C VAL A 80 -10.61 13.39 7.93
N GLU A 81 -11.94 13.40 7.89
CA GLU A 81 -12.81 12.62 8.78
C GLU A 81 -13.58 11.60 7.94
N LEU A 82 -13.36 10.32 8.21
CA LEU A 82 -13.95 9.21 7.47
C LEU A 82 -14.89 8.40 8.36
N HIS A 83 -16.07 8.05 7.84
CA HIS A 83 -17.05 7.21 8.54
C HIS A 83 -17.04 5.78 8.01
N GLY A 84 -17.05 4.80 8.91
CA GLY A 84 -17.08 3.39 8.55
C GLY A 84 -17.18 2.45 9.75
N GLN A 85 -16.81 1.19 9.56
CA GLN A 85 -16.80 0.16 10.60
C GLN A 85 -15.41 -0.45 10.74
N ILE A 86 -14.99 -0.77 11.97
CA ILE A 86 -13.72 -1.47 12.19
C ILE A 86 -13.77 -2.86 11.55
N GLY A 87 -13.01 -3.07 10.48
CA GLY A 87 -12.93 -4.34 9.77
C GLY A 87 -11.93 -5.31 10.39
N MET A 88 -10.74 -4.81 10.73
CA MET A 88 -9.62 -5.62 11.20
C MET A 88 -8.75 -4.84 12.19
N ILE A 89 -8.22 -5.55 13.19
CA ILE A 89 -7.19 -5.06 14.11
C ILE A 89 -6.17 -6.18 14.19
N ASP A 90 -4.99 -6.00 13.59
CA ASP A 90 -3.98 -7.05 13.47
C ASP A 90 -2.56 -6.48 13.57
N ASP A 91 -1.59 -7.36 13.79
CA ASP A 91 -0.18 -7.00 13.87
C ASP A 91 0.30 -6.43 12.53
N SER A 92 1.12 -5.36 12.59
CA SER A 92 1.73 -4.83 11.38
C SER A 92 2.76 -5.83 10.84
N PRO A 93 2.70 -6.19 9.55
CA PRO A 93 3.64 -7.13 8.95
C PRO A 93 5.07 -6.57 8.89
N PHE A 94 5.24 -5.25 9.07
CA PHE A 94 6.53 -4.57 9.01
C PHE A 94 7.13 -4.25 10.38
N ASN A 95 6.32 -4.27 11.45
CA ASN A 95 6.77 -3.91 12.79
C ASN A 95 5.84 -4.52 13.84
N ASP A 96 6.34 -5.50 14.58
CA ASP A 96 5.61 -6.22 15.62
C ASP A 96 5.19 -5.34 16.81
N GLN A 97 5.78 -4.15 16.99
CA GLN A 97 5.38 -3.17 18.01
C GLN A 97 4.17 -2.34 17.58
N ASN A 98 3.74 -2.47 16.32
CA ASN A 98 2.64 -1.72 15.76
C ASN A 98 1.48 -2.64 15.36
N ILE A 99 0.28 -2.08 15.46
CA ILE A 99 -0.99 -2.70 15.07
C ILE A 99 -1.57 -1.87 13.92
N ILE A 100 -2.07 -2.56 12.90
CA ILE A 100 -2.84 -1.97 11.81
C ILE A 100 -4.32 -2.10 12.15
N ILE A 101 -5.01 -0.96 12.18
CA ILE A 101 -6.45 -0.86 12.37
C ILE A 101 -7.05 -0.50 11.00
N THR A 102 -7.91 -1.36 10.48
CA THR A 102 -8.60 -1.16 9.20
C THR A 102 -10.05 -0.74 9.46
N VAL A 103 -10.50 0.32 8.79
CA VAL A 103 -11.89 0.78 8.78
C VAL A 103 -12.45 0.54 7.38
N ASN A 104 -13.50 -0.26 7.28
CA ASN A 104 -14.16 -0.59 6.02
C ASN A 104 -15.42 0.27 5.85
N ALA A 105 -15.86 0.47 4.61
CA ALA A 105 -17.18 1.06 4.35
C ALA A 105 -18.34 0.14 4.81
N GLY A 106 -18.15 -1.18 4.72
CA GLY A 106 -19.11 -2.20 5.16
C GLY A 106 -18.47 -3.58 5.30
N GLU A 107 -19.24 -4.57 5.77
CA GLU A 107 -18.76 -5.95 6.01
C GLU A 107 -18.22 -6.62 4.73
N TYR A 108 -18.80 -6.30 3.57
CA TYR A 108 -18.43 -6.86 2.26
C TYR A 108 -17.74 -5.86 1.33
N SER A 109 -17.38 -4.67 1.83
CA SER A 109 -16.73 -3.65 0.99
C SER A 109 -15.23 -3.90 0.88
N LEU A 110 -14.70 -3.73 -0.33
CA LEU A 110 -13.26 -3.69 -0.59
C LEU A 110 -12.64 -2.35 -0.22
N ALA A 111 -13.46 -1.29 -0.15
CA ALA A 111 -13.04 0.04 0.26
C ALA A 111 -12.67 0.03 1.75
N SER A 112 -11.42 0.35 2.02
CA SER A 112 -10.88 0.37 3.37
C SER A 112 -9.82 1.45 3.54
N VAL A 113 -9.78 2.00 4.76
CA VAL A 113 -8.71 2.89 5.20
C VAL A 113 -7.93 2.23 6.32
N SER A 114 -6.62 2.41 6.33
CA SER A 114 -5.73 1.80 7.32
C SER A 114 -5.08 2.86 8.20
N CYS A 115 -4.94 2.54 9.48
CA CYS A 115 -4.22 3.37 10.43
C CYS A 115 -3.28 2.52 11.28
N THR A 116 -2.00 2.88 11.31
CA THR A 116 -1.00 2.22 12.14
C THR A 116 -0.91 2.91 13.51
N LYS A 117 -0.93 2.11 14.57
CA LYS A 117 -0.78 2.56 15.95
C LYS A 117 0.18 1.68 16.74
N PRO A 118 0.90 2.22 17.75
CA PRO A 118 1.63 1.39 18.69
C PRO A 118 0.68 0.40 19.38
N ARG A 119 1.15 -0.82 19.62
CA ARG A 119 0.39 -1.88 20.31
C ARG A 119 -0.08 -1.45 21.70
N THR A 120 0.68 -0.57 22.36
CA THR A 120 0.36 0.00 23.67
C THR A 120 -0.70 1.11 23.62
N SER A 121 -1.15 1.53 22.44
CA SER A 121 -2.09 2.64 22.33
C SER A 121 -3.49 2.29 22.85
N ALA A 122 -4.14 3.26 23.48
CA ALA A 122 -5.50 3.08 24.01
C ALA A 122 -6.53 2.72 22.93
N ALA A 123 -6.30 3.11 21.67
CA ALA A 123 -7.16 2.75 20.54
C ALA A 123 -7.20 1.24 20.30
N VAL A 124 -6.04 0.58 20.32
CA VAL A 124 -5.92 -0.88 20.13
C VAL A 124 -6.69 -1.62 21.23
N ALA A 125 -6.58 -1.17 22.48
CA ALA A 125 -7.25 -1.81 23.60
C ALA A 125 -8.79 -1.63 23.63
N GLN A 126 -9.31 -0.56 23.02
CA GLN A 126 -10.72 -0.15 23.17
C GLN A 126 -11.58 -0.41 21.93
N LEU A 127 -10.98 -0.48 20.73
CA LEU A 127 -11.70 -0.77 19.50
C LEU A 127 -11.94 -2.28 19.35
N ARG A 128 -13.03 -2.64 18.67
CA ARG A 128 -13.42 -4.02 18.37
C ARG A 128 -13.90 -4.08 16.92
N LYS A 129 -13.69 -5.23 16.28
CA LYS A 129 -14.26 -5.51 14.95
C LYS A 129 -15.77 -5.31 14.96
N GLY A 130 -16.30 -4.73 13.88
CA GLY A 130 -17.72 -4.41 13.69
C GLY A 130 -18.18 -3.10 14.35
N MET A 131 -17.33 -2.43 15.13
CA MET A 131 -17.71 -1.13 15.71
C MET A 131 -17.82 -0.04 14.64
N SER A 132 -18.97 0.64 14.57
CA SER A 132 -19.10 1.88 13.80
C SER A 132 -18.29 3.00 14.44
N VAL A 133 -17.44 3.65 13.64
CA VAL A 133 -16.53 4.72 14.09
C VAL A 133 -16.47 5.85 13.07
N ALA A 134 -16.10 7.04 13.54
CA ALA A 134 -15.51 8.06 12.68
C ALA A 134 -14.00 8.10 12.94
N VAL A 135 -13.17 8.05 11.90
CA VAL A 135 -11.72 8.17 12.03
C VAL A 135 -11.28 9.52 11.48
N ARG A 136 -10.52 10.28 12.27
CA ARG A 136 -9.79 11.45 11.77
C ARG A 136 -8.32 11.09 11.62
N GLY A 137 -7.69 11.52 10.54
CA GLY A 137 -6.28 11.29 10.28
C GLY A 137 -5.79 12.13 9.10
N VAL A 138 -4.49 12.12 8.86
CA VAL A 138 -3.88 12.77 7.68
C VAL A 138 -3.63 11.70 6.63
N VAL A 139 -4.11 11.88 5.40
CA VAL A 139 -3.86 10.93 4.31
C VAL A 139 -2.38 10.97 3.92
N THR A 140 -1.74 9.81 3.86
CA THR A 140 -0.30 9.68 3.57
C THR A 140 0.05 8.65 2.50
N SER A 141 -0.90 7.83 2.06
CA SER A 141 -0.66 6.80 1.04
C SER A 141 -1.97 6.33 0.42
N GLU A 142 -1.91 5.85 -0.82
CA GLU A 142 -2.98 5.11 -1.52
C GLU A 142 -2.57 3.68 -1.91
N GLN A 143 -1.31 3.29 -1.66
CA GLN A 143 -0.69 2.10 -2.26
C GLN A 143 -1.32 0.78 -1.83
N MET A 144 -1.86 0.70 -0.61
CA MET A 144 -2.53 -0.48 -0.06
C MET A 144 -3.93 -0.14 0.44
N GLY A 145 -4.62 0.71 -0.32
CA GLY A 145 -5.77 1.48 0.15
C GLY A 145 -5.33 2.78 0.81
N ILE A 146 -6.29 3.51 1.35
CA ILE A 146 -6.02 4.86 1.87
C ILE A 146 -5.37 4.74 3.25
N GLY A 147 -4.09 5.06 3.32
CA GLY A 147 -3.29 5.08 4.54
C GLY A 147 -3.47 6.41 5.28
N LEU A 148 -3.84 6.33 6.56
CA LEU A 148 -3.95 7.49 7.45
C LEU A 148 -2.82 7.48 8.49
N SER A 149 -2.29 8.67 8.75
CA SER A 149 -1.37 8.93 9.86
C SER A 149 -2.04 9.73 10.98
N ARG A 150 -1.46 9.65 12.18
CA ARG A 150 -1.88 10.40 13.38
C ARG A 150 -3.36 10.23 13.72
N CYS A 151 -3.92 9.05 13.47
CA CYS A 151 -5.38 8.92 13.51
C CYS A 151 -5.96 8.96 14.92
N LYS A 152 -7.22 9.35 15.04
CA LYS A 152 -8.02 9.21 16.26
C LYS A 152 -9.43 8.77 15.89
N PHE A 153 -10.07 8.02 16.78
CA PHE A 153 -11.32 7.34 16.49
C PHE A 153 -12.44 7.85 17.40
N TRP A 154 -13.55 8.28 16.83
CA TRP A 154 -14.76 8.59 17.58
C TRP A 154 -15.55 7.31 17.80
N SER A 155 -15.77 6.95 19.06
CA SER A 155 -16.68 5.86 19.41
C SER A 155 -18.08 6.43 19.63
N HIS A 156 -19.04 6.03 18.79
CA HIS A 156 -20.44 6.44 18.95
C HIS A 156 -21.04 5.91 20.27
N GLN A 157 -20.63 4.71 20.70
CA GLN A 157 -21.09 4.11 21.96
C GLN A 157 -20.59 4.90 23.17
N GLN A 158 -19.32 5.33 23.17
CA GLN A 158 -18.72 6.04 24.31
C GLN A 158 -18.84 7.56 24.20
N LYS A 159 -19.36 8.08 23.08
CA LYS A 159 -19.49 9.51 22.77
C LYS A 159 -18.19 10.30 23.02
N ARG A 160 -17.03 9.72 22.68
CA ARG A 160 -15.72 10.35 22.86
C ARG A 160 -14.69 9.91 21.81
N TRP A 161 -13.64 10.72 21.66
CA TRP A 161 -12.45 10.37 20.88
C TRP A 161 -11.54 9.40 21.66
N ILE A 162 -11.02 8.42 20.94
CA ILE A 162 -10.09 7.38 21.39
C ILE A 162 -8.80 7.52 20.59
N GLY A 163 -7.65 7.45 21.27
CA GLY A 163 -6.35 7.46 20.61
C GLY A 163 -5.85 8.84 20.18
N ALA A 164 -6.54 9.91 20.58
CA ALA A 164 -5.90 11.23 20.65
C ALA A 164 -4.69 11.08 21.60
N ALA A 165 -3.50 11.49 21.15
CA ALA A 165 -2.39 11.64 22.07
C ALA A 165 -2.89 12.51 23.22
N SER A 166 -2.76 12.03 24.46
CA SER A 166 -2.98 12.90 25.61
C SER A 166 -2.08 14.11 25.37
N SER A 167 -2.68 15.26 25.06
CA SER A 167 -1.92 16.50 24.97
C SER A 167 -1.04 16.54 26.22
N PRO A 168 0.28 16.78 26.11
CA PRO A 168 1.06 17.07 27.31
C PRO A 168 0.29 18.15 28.08
N PRO A 169 0.10 17.97 29.41
CA PRO A 169 -0.84 18.77 30.18
C PRO A 169 -0.58 20.24 29.89
N GLN A 170 -1.48 20.87 29.13
CA GLN A 170 -1.45 22.29 28.88
C GLN A 170 -1.66 22.92 30.25
N GLN A 171 -0.58 23.42 30.86
CA GLN A 171 -0.67 24.38 31.94
C GLN A 171 -1.62 25.47 31.45
N SER A 172 -2.78 25.55 32.09
CA SER A 172 -3.82 26.53 31.80
C SER A 172 -3.27 27.91 32.07
N ILE A 173 -2.69 28.54 31.05
CA ILE A 173 -2.42 29.97 31.06
C ILE A 173 -3.76 30.62 30.76
N ASN A 174 -4.40 31.12 31.83
CA ASN A 174 -5.53 32.04 31.77
C ASN A 174 -5.19 33.19 30.81
N ARG A 175 -5.91 33.26 29.69
CA ARG A 175 -6.05 34.50 28.92
C ARG A 175 -7.50 34.64 28.48
N GLU A 176 -8.26 35.36 29.31
CA GLU A 176 -9.31 36.23 28.81
C GLU A 176 -8.71 37.12 27.70
N THR A 177 -9.35 37.18 26.53
CA THR A 177 -9.77 38.44 25.90
C THR A 177 -10.69 38.15 24.71
N ARG A 178 -11.91 38.64 24.88
CA ARG A 178 -12.94 39.15 23.96
C ARG A 178 -12.69 39.24 22.43
N GLN A 179 -13.82 38.96 21.74
CA GLN A 179 -14.49 39.67 20.63
C GLN A 179 -14.27 39.23 19.18
N SER A 180 -15.40 38.86 18.57
CA SER A 180 -15.71 38.74 17.14
C SER A 180 -15.71 40.09 16.42
N PRO A 181 -15.64 40.11 15.07
CA PRO A 181 -16.89 40.29 14.31
C PRO A 181 -17.02 39.50 13.00
N THR A 182 -18.28 39.47 12.56
CA THR A 182 -18.98 38.93 11.37
C THR A 182 -18.61 39.60 10.05
N THR A 183 -18.69 38.88 8.91
CA THR A 183 -19.43 39.17 7.62
C THR A 183 -19.07 38.09 6.55
N GLU A 184 -20.06 37.45 5.89
CA GLU A 184 -20.56 37.69 4.49
C GLU A 184 -19.46 37.51 3.40
N ASP A 185 -19.60 36.82 2.25
CA ASP A 185 -20.74 36.51 1.38
C ASP A 185 -20.39 35.49 0.26
N ALA A 186 -21.44 34.86 -0.28
CA ALA A 186 -21.75 34.47 -1.68
C ALA A 186 -20.78 33.75 -2.67
N SER A 187 -21.35 32.67 -3.27
CA SER A 187 -21.60 32.46 -4.73
C SER A 187 -20.87 31.35 -5.54
N ASN A 188 -21.72 30.48 -6.12
CA ASN A 188 -21.73 29.87 -7.47
C ASN A 188 -20.47 29.28 -8.14
N SER A 189 -20.60 28.04 -8.63
CA SER A 189 -20.66 27.75 -10.07
C SER A 189 -20.63 26.24 -10.35
N SER A 190 -21.72 25.73 -10.91
CA SER A 190 -21.85 24.40 -11.50
C SER A 190 -21.00 24.28 -12.77
N ASN A 191 -20.26 23.19 -12.95
CA ASN A 191 -19.82 22.74 -14.27
C ASN A 191 -19.99 21.23 -14.40
N LYS A 192 -20.84 20.87 -15.35
CA LYS A 192 -21.22 19.51 -15.74
C LYS A 192 -20.36 19.16 -16.95
N THR A 193 -19.44 18.20 -16.81
CA THR A 193 -18.61 17.74 -17.92
C THR A 193 -19.00 16.31 -18.27
N ASP A 194 -19.50 16.17 -19.50
CA ASP A 194 -19.92 14.95 -20.19
C ASP A 194 -18.69 14.11 -20.58
N TRP A 195 -18.63 12.85 -20.10
CA TRP A 195 -17.57 11.90 -20.41
C TRP A 195 -18.13 10.71 -21.20
N SER A 196 -18.50 10.98 -22.44
CA SER A 196 -18.95 9.97 -23.40
C SER A 196 -17.91 9.78 -24.51
N ARG A 197 -16.73 9.22 -24.21
CA ARG A 197 -15.80 8.54 -25.17
C ARG A 197 -14.45 8.26 -24.53
N LEU A 198 -14.13 6.98 -24.31
CA LEU A 198 -12.91 6.38 -24.86
C LEU A 198 -13.01 4.85 -24.74
N ASP A 199 -13.17 4.21 -25.89
CA ASP A 199 -13.08 2.76 -26.04
C ASP A 199 -11.85 2.45 -26.91
N GLN A 200 -11.12 1.42 -26.49
CA GLN A 200 -10.16 0.61 -27.26
C GLN A 200 -9.03 1.29 -28.04
N THR A 201 -7.81 1.22 -27.49
CA THR A 201 -6.60 1.06 -28.31
C THR A 201 -5.78 -0.15 -27.88
N ASN A 202 -5.84 -1.15 -28.76
CA ASN A 202 -5.08 -2.38 -28.80
C ASN A 202 -3.60 -2.06 -29.14
N ARG A 203 -2.69 -2.15 -28.16
CA ARG A 203 -1.24 -1.95 -28.38
C ARG A 203 -0.47 -3.23 -28.01
N ARG A 204 0.31 -3.72 -28.98
CA ARG A 204 1.13 -4.94 -28.93
C ARG A 204 2.20 -4.84 -27.85
N ASP A 205 2.04 -5.59 -26.77
CA ASP A 205 3.13 -5.90 -25.84
C ASP A 205 4.15 -6.82 -26.54
N GLN A 206 5.44 -6.48 -26.44
CA GLN A 206 6.52 -7.35 -26.91
C GLN A 206 6.64 -8.57 -25.99
N GLN A 207 6.03 -9.67 -26.40
CA GLN A 207 6.01 -10.91 -25.64
C GLN A 207 7.30 -11.72 -25.87
N THR A 208 8.32 -11.50 -25.06
CA THR A 208 9.48 -12.39 -24.96
C THR A 208 9.16 -13.56 -24.03
N THR A 209 8.53 -14.60 -24.58
CA THR A 209 8.12 -15.78 -23.80
C THR A 209 9.32 -16.68 -23.52
N ALA A 210 9.98 -16.50 -22.37
CA ALA A 210 10.88 -17.51 -21.85
C ALA A 210 10.04 -18.58 -21.11
N LYS A 211 10.05 -19.82 -21.62
CA LYS A 211 9.36 -20.94 -20.99
C LYS A 211 10.27 -21.50 -19.90
N ILE A 212 9.91 -21.30 -18.64
CA ILE A 212 10.60 -21.91 -17.49
C ILE A 212 10.03 -23.33 -17.32
N ALA A 213 10.88 -24.28 -16.93
CA ALA A 213 10.53 -25.70 -16.83
C ALA A 213 9.24 -25.94 -16.04
N THR A 214 8.44 -26.92 -16.50
CA THR A 214 7.19 -27.35 -15.88
C THR A 214 7.47 -27.94 -14.50
N ASN A 215 7.17 -27.20 -13.44
CA ASN A 215 7.31 -27.65 -12.06
C ASN A 215 5.92 -27.78 -11.43
N SER A 216 5.75 -28.68 -10.46
CA SER A 216 4.57 -28.67 -9.59
C SER A 216 4.70 -27.55 -8.57
N ALA A 217 3.69 -26.70 -8.41
CA ALA A 217 3.60 -25.77 -7.31
C ALA A 217 2.70 -26.34 -6.21
N ARG A 218 3.02 -26.04 -4.96
CA ARG A 218 2.21 -26.43 -3.81
C ARG A 218 1.31 -25.28 -3.42
N PHE A 219 0.00 -25.50 -3.49
CA PHE A 219 -1.01 -24.51 -3.12
C PHE A 219 -1.71 -24.94 -1.83
N PHE A 220 -1.76 -24.06 -0.84
CA PHE A 220 -2.56 -24.19 0.35
C PHE A 220 -3.70 -23.17 0.30
N SER A 221 -4.94 -23.67 0.34
CA SER A 221 -6.14 -22.86 0.35
C SER A 221 -6.53 -22.52 1.79
N SER A 222 -6.61 -21.23 2.12
CA SER A 222 -7.10 -20.79 3.42
C SER A 222 -8.59 -21.10 3.64
N THR A 223 -9.41 -20.99 2.59
CA THR A 223 -10.86 -21.25 2.66
C THR A 223 -11.18 -22.71 2.97
N THR A 224 -10.41 -23.64 2.43
CA THR A 224 -10.67 -25.09 2.59
C THR A 224 -9.76 -25.77 3.61
N GLY A 225 -8.67 -25.12 4.02
CA GLY A 225 -7.64 -25.70 4.89
C GLY A 225 -6.86 -26.85 4.25
N LYS A 226 -6.93 -27.02 2.93
CA LYS A 226 -6.31 -28.13 2.20
C LYS A 226 -5.09 -27.67 1.41
N THR A 227 -4.06 -28.52 1.42
CA THR A 227 -2.90 -28.41 0.55
C THR A 227 -3.07 -29.31 -0.67
N LYS A 228 -2.74 -28.80 -1.85
CA LYS A 228 -2.75 -29.54 -3.11
C LYS A 228 -1.50 -29.20 -3.90
N ASP A 229 -0.83 -30.22 -4.42
CA ASP A 229 0.22 -30.04 -5.42
C ASP A 229 -0.44 -29.98 -6.80
N ILE A 230 -0.20 -28.89 -7.53
CA ILE A 230 -0.83 -28.60 -8.82
C ILE A 230 0.29 -28.31 -9.83
N GLY A 231 0.25 -28.96 -10.99
CA GLY A 231 1.17 -28.63 -12.08
C GLY A 231 1.01 -27.17 -12.50
N VAL A 232 2.11 -26.46 -12.69
CA VAL A 232 2.09 -25.07 -13.14
C VAL A 232 3.10 -24.86 -14.26
N THR A 233 2.68 -24.12 -15.29
CA THR A 233 3.59 -23.59 -16.31
C THR A 233 3.75 -22.10 -16.05
N ILE A 234 4.98 -21.66 -15.82
CA ILE A 234 5.29 -20.24 -15.59
C ILE A 234 5.94 -19.67 -16.85
N THR A 235 5.39 -18.58 -17.35
CA THR A 235 5.98 -17.75 -18.39
C THR A 235 6.27 -16.36 -17.85
N THR A 236 7.31 -15.71 -18.35
CA THR A 236 7.63 -14.32 -17.99
C THR A 236 7.35 -13.38 -19.15
N ARG A 237 6.96 -12.14 -18.82
CA ARG A 237 6.87 -11.02 -19.76
C ARG A 237 7.23 -9.71 -19.06
N LYS A 238 7.43 -8.65 -19.85
CA LYS A 238 7.60 -7.28 -19.37
C LYS A 238 6.34 -6.47 -19.67
N ASN A 239 5.88 -5.64 -18.74
CA ASN A 239 4.82 -4.67 -19.02
C ASN A 239 5.37 -3.38 -19.63
N VAL A 240 4.49 -2.42 -19.92
CA VAL A 240 4.84 -1.10 -20.47
C VAL A 240 5.81 -0.29 -19.60
N ASN A 241 5.86 -0.57 -18.28
CA ASN A 241 6.76 0.06 -17.32
C ASN A 241 8.08 -0.71 -17.16
N GLY A 242 8.31 -1.77 -17.93
CA GLY A 242 9.51 -2.61 -17.81
C GLY A 242 9.51 -3.52 -16.58
N HIS A 243 8.39 -3.68 -15.87
CA HIS A 243 8.26 -4.60 -14.75
C HIS A 243 8.14 -6.05 -15.25
N THR A 244 8.81 -6.99 -14.57
CA THR A 244 8.69 -8.42 -14.84
C THR A 244 7.39 -8.95 -14.25
N ILE A 245 6.57 -9.54 -15.11
CA ILE A 245 5.34 -10.27 -14.75
C ILE A 245 5.58 -11.76 -14.96
N TYR A 246 5.18 -12.56 -13.97
CA TYR A 246 5.19 -14.02 -14.02
C TYR A 246 3.75 -14.53 -14.20
N ASP A 247 3.41 -14.97 -15.40
CA ASP A 247 2.11 -15.58 -15.68
C ASP A 247 2.19 -17.09 -15.38
N ALA A 248 1.36 -17.55 -14.45
CA ALA A 248 1.19 -18.94 -14.08
C ALA A 248 -0.09 -19.52 -14.71
N GLN A 249 0.09 -20.56 -15.52
CA GLN A 249 -0.98 -21.40 -16.02
C GLN A 249 -1.04 -22.68 -15.19
N TRP A 250 -2.11 -22.83 -14.42
CA TRP A 250 -2.33 -23.99 -13.56
C TRP A 250 -2.94 -25.15 -14.35
N ALA A 251 -2.61 -26.38 -13.97
CA ALA A 251 -3.08 -27.61 -14.61
C ALA A 251 -4.59 -27.85 -14.47
N ASP A 252 -5.23 -27.21 -13.49
CA ASP A 252 -6.68 -27.18 -13.32
C ASP A 252 -7.37 -26.07 -14.13
N GLY A 253 -6.62 -25.37 -14.99
CA GLY A 253 -7.16 -24.40 -15.95
C GLY A 253 -7.12 -22.95 -15.45
N PHE A 254 -6.88 -22.72 -14.15
CA PHE A 254 -6.78 -21.37 -13.61
C PHE A 254 -5.55 -20.63 -14.17
N LYS A 255 -5.64 -19.30 -14.18
CA LYS A 255 -4.56 -18.39 -14.58
C LYS A 255 -4.35 -17.35 -13.50
N SER A 256 -3.10 -17.13 -13.14
CA SER A 256 -2.68 -16.02 -12.29
C SER A 256 -1.45 -15.35 -12.86
N SER A 257 -1.24 -14.08 -12.50
CA SER A 257 -0.06 -13.30 -12.81
C SER A 257 0.50 -12.72 -11.52
N TYR A 258 1.82 -12.75 -11.38
CA TYR A 258 2.53 -12.28 -10.19
C TYR A 258 3.51 -11.18 -10.56
N VAL A 259 3.52 -10.11 -9.76
CA VAL A 259 4.53 -9.05 -9.82
C VAL A 259 5.21 -8.97 -8.46
N PHE A 260 6.52 -9.23 -8.44
CA PHE A 260 7.30 -9.24 -7.20
C PHE A 260 7.98 -7.88 -7.03
N TRP A 261 7.89 -7.32 -5.82
CA TRP A 261 8.52 -6.05 -5.47
C TRP A 261 9.66 -6.24 -4.48
N LYS A 262 10.68 -5.38 -4.55
CA LYS A 262 11.82 -5.39 -3.60
C LYS A 262 11.41 -5.20 -2.13
N SER A 263 10.23 -4.64 -1.88
CA SER A 263 9.65 -4.46 -0.53
C SER A 263 9.19 -5.76 0.13
N GLY A 264 9.21 -6.90 -0.59
CA GLY A 264 8.63 -8.16 -0.13
C GLY A 264 7.12 -8.25 -0.38
N VAL A 265 6.53 -7.28 -1.07
CA VAL A 265 5.14 -7.30 -1.55
C VAL A 265 5.06 -8.04 -2.88
N VAL A 266 3.96 -8.75 -3.11
CA VAL A 266 3.62 -9.36 -4.40
C VAL A 266 2.19 -8.98 -4.77
N GLU A 267 2.00 -8.52 -6.01
CA GLU A 267 0.68 -8.32 -6.60
C GLU A 267 0.25 -9.62 -7.28
N ILE A 268 -0.96 -10.10 -6.94
CA ILE A 268 -1.51 -11.34 -7.49
C ILE A 268 -2.76 -10.99 -8.28
N ILE A 269 -2.67 -11.12 -9.58
CA ILE A 269 -3.80 -10.93 -10.49
C ILE A 269 -4.30 -12.31 -10.86
N SER A 270 -5.52 -12.67 -10.49
CA SER A 270 -6.10 -13.97 -10.82
C SER A 270 -7.44 -13.81 -11.52
N LYS A 271 -7.87 -14.82 -12.27
CA LYS A 271 -9.25 -14.89 -12.72
C LYS A 271 -10.01 -15.83 -11.82
N ASP A 272 -11.15 -15.38 -11.31
CA ASP A 272 -12.07 -16.24 -10.59
C ASP A 272 -12.75 -17.26 -11.53
N GLY A 273 -13.58 -18.15 -10.95
CA GLY A 273 -14.32 -19.15 -11.72
C GLY A 273 -15.28 -18.57 -12.75
N ASP A 274 -15.66 -17.30 -12.60
CA ASP A 274 -16.53 -16.55 -13.50
C ASP A 274 -15.74 -15.75 -14.56
N GLY A 275 -14.41 -15.84 -14.52
CA GLY A 275 -13.51 -15.17 -15.46
C GLY A 275 -13.27 -13.69 -15.14
N LYS A 276 -13.81 -13.17 -14.04
CA LYS A 276 -13.56 -11.81 -13.56
C LYS A 276 -12.16 -11.74 -12.97
N THR A 277 -11.45 -10.66 -13.30
CA THR A 277 -10.12 -10.41 -12.76
C THR A 277 -10.22 -9.94 -11.31
N ASP A 278 -9.53 -10.62 -10.42
CA ASP A 278 -9.31 -10.23 -9.03
C ASP A 278 -7.85 -9.83 -8.82
N ASN A 279 -7.62 -8.71 -8.13
CA ASN A 279 -6.29 -8.23 -7.76
C ASN A 279 -6.15 -8.32 -6.24
N THR A 280 -5.42 -9.33 -5.80
CA THR A 280 -5.17 -9.59 -4.39
C THR A 280 -3.70 -9.30 -4.07
N PRO A 281 -3.38 -8.33 -3.18
CA PRO A 281 -2.01 -8.16 -2.72
C PRO A 281 -1.60 -9.32 -1.80
N GLY A 282 -0.30 -9.54 -1.69
CA GLY A 282 0.29 -10.51 -0.77
C GLY A 282 1.71 -10.14 -0.38
N THR A 283 2.35 -11.01 0.38
CA THR A 283 3.78 -10.95 0.68
C THR A 283 4.49 -12.15 0.08
N TRP A 284 5.79 -12.02 -0.19
CA TRP A 284 6.61 -13.12 -0.64
C TRP A 284 7.94 -13.19 0.12
N ARG A 285 8.47 -14.40 0.23
CA ARG A 285 9.80 -14.67 0.81
C ARG A 285 10.42 -15.91 0.20
N THR A 286 11.72 -16.04 0.34
CA THR A 286 12.46 -17.25 -0.05
C THR A 286 12.74 -18.12 1.18
N SER A 287 12.46 -19.42 1.10
CA SER A 287 12.81 -20.42 2.14
C SER A 287 13.20 -21.72 1.47
N ASP A 288 14.38 -22.25 1.81
CA ASP A 288 14.87 -23.56 1.32
C ASP A 288 14.85 -23.69 -0.21
N GLY A 289 15.19 -22.60 -0.91
CA GLY A 289 15.18 -22.55 -2.39
C GLY A 289 13.78 -22.47 -3.00
N ASN A 290 12.73 -22.28 -2.20
CA ASN A 290 11.36 -22.08 -2.65
C ASN A 290 10.92 -20.63 -2.48
N ILE A 291 10.05 -20.17 -3.35
CA ILE A 291 9.32 -18.91 -3.17
C ILE A 291 8.00 -19.22 -2.51
N ILE A 292 7.76 -18.59 -1.38
CA ILE A 292 6.52 -18.70 -0.62
C ILE A 292 5.79 -17.37 -0.73
N ILE A 293 4.61 -17.42 -1.34
CA ILE A 293 3.68 -16.30 -1.49
C ILE A 293 2.56 -16.50 -0.47
N THR A 294 2.28 -15.48 0.32
CA THR A 294 1.13 -15.44 1.22
C THR A 294 0.18 -14.35 0.73
N ALA A 295 -0.93 -14.74 0.13
CA ALA A 295 -1.97 -13.80 -0.30
C ALA A 295 -2.66 -13.16 0.94
N ARG A 296 -3.23 -11.96 0.78
CA ARG A 296 -4.02 -11.30 1.85
C ARG A 296 -5.19 -12.14 2.36
N SER A 297 -5.73 -13.02 1.52
CA SER A 297 -6.77 -14.00 1.91
C SER A 297 -6.24 -15.12 2.83
N GLY A 298 -4.93 -15.18 3.09
CA GLY A 298 -4.27 -16.22 3.87
C GLY A 298 -3.89 -17.47 3.08
N SER A 299 -4.21 -17.53 1.77
CA SER A 299 -3.77 -18.63 0.91
C SER A 299 -2.26 -18.57 0.69
N ILE A 300 -1.60 -19.74 0.67
CA ILE A 300 -0.15 -19.84 0.53
C ILE A 300 0.17 -20.59 -0.75
N THR A 301 1.03 -20.00 -1.59
CA THR A 301 1.53 -20.63 -2.81
C THR A 301 3.04 -20.79 -2.72
N THR A 302 3.53 -22.02 -2.92
CA THR A 302 4.96 -22.33 -2.91
C THR A 302 5.41 -22.75 -4.31
N PHE A 303 6.28 -21.96 -4.92
CA PHE A 303 6.94 -22.27 -6.18
C PHE A 303 8.35 -22.84 -5.91
N PRO A 304 8.61 -24.11 -6.23
CA PRO A 304 9.92 -24.70 -6.01
C PRO A 304 10.93 -24.19 -7.03
N SER A 305 12.13 -23.84 -6.54
CA SER A 305 13.27 -23.42 -7.35
C SER A 305 13.02 -22.21 -8.26
N MET A 306 11.98 -21.42 -7.96
CA MET A 306 11.73 -20.16 -8.65
C MET A 306 12.65 -19.07 -8.08
N ASN A 307 13.21 -18.23 -8.95
CA ASN A 307 13.99 -17.06 -8.55
C ASN A 307 13.42 -15.81 -9.24
N PRO A 308 12.45 -15.13 -8.62
CA PRO A 308 11.77 -14.00 -9.24
C PRO A 308 12.68 -12.77 -9.26
N ILE A 309 12.58 -12.00 -10.35
CA ILE A 309 13.16 -10.67 -10.46
C ILE A 309 12.22 -9.74 -9.73
N ALA A 310 12.66 -9.26 -8.57
CA ALA A 310 11.98 -8.21 -7.83
C ALA A 310 12.15 -6.87 -8.55
N ASN A 311 11.04 -6.24 -8.91
CA ASN A 311 11.00 -4.91 -9.51
C ASN A 311 11.40 -3.86 -8.45
#